data_AF-A0A5J4TUP3-F1
#
_entry.id   AF-A0A5J4TUP3-F1
#
_cell.length_a   1.000
_cell.length_b   1.000
_cell.length_c   1.000
_cell.angle_alpha   90.00
_cell.angle_beta   90.00
_cell.angle_gamma   90.00
#
_symmetry.space_group_name_H-M   'P 1'
#
loop_
_entity.id
_entity.type
_entity.pdbx_description
1 polymer ?
#
loop_
_entity_poly.entity_id
_entity_poly.type
_entity_poly.pdbx_seq_one_letter_code
_entity_poly.pdbx_strand_id
1 'polypeptide(L)'
;HKVNKLLIDVRGNPGGQVRLGRQLLNFIFPNVGHPVHQIVDETKSIVNEALANITLYESEHFQDEAQLPLELDYMEIDKLFYSRGNRKRTTQSEDKKNGACASTCSQFVKHIGVKHLGRIVGVGAPYPVDRDIRFDVGMATSGSVYNYKSVQEIRLNEIYDDYEINRDKIPNKFYRIGTDLSWSNKGGYGFTDESSDQLLEYKIVDADFRVEYYPYNDSISVEQQRFSLYDEVLKREKELLDADTPSPPIKCLSWEVETNNTQTPNNCKESLRNDPYSIYGHPCSVRGSTEAKGRYSNGTAKISEYLTDKCIFSHCKVGYYR
;
A
#
# COMPACT_ATOMS: atom_id res chain seq x y z
N HIS A 1 23.38 -16.78 14.94
CA HIS A 1 23.21 -16.58 13.48
C HIS A 1 22.84 -15.13 13.22
N LYS A 2 23.54 -14.44 12.30
CA LYS A 2 23.12 -13.12 11.80
C LYS A 2 22.33 -13.35 10.50
N VAL A 3 21.15 -12.73 10.40
CA VAL A 3 20.29 -12.81 9.21
C VAL A 3 20.53 -11.57 8.35
N ASN A 4 20.71 -11.75 7.04
CA ASN A 4 21.05 -10.67 6.11
C ASN A 4 19.83 -10.09 5.36
N LYS A 5 18.70 -10.81 5.34
CA LYS A 5 17.47 -10.40 4.65
C LYS A 5 16.24 -10.81 5.47
N LEU A 6 15.23 -9.95 5.50
CA LEU A 6 13.92 -10.24 6.07
C LEU A 6 12.90 -10.32 4.94
N LEU A 7 12.25 -11.47 4.80
CA LEU A 7 11.11 -11.63 3.89
C LEU A 7 9.83 -11.65 4.73
N ILE A 8 8.86 -10.82 4.36
CA ILE A 8 7.56 -10.75 5.00
C ILE A 8 6.54 -11.25 3.98
N ASP A 9 6.13 -12.51 4.10
CA ASP A 9 5.10 -13.08 3.23
C ASP A 9 3.71 -12.69 3.74
N VAL A 10 3.03 -11.84 2.97
CA VAL A 10 1.67 -11.38 3.25
C VAL A 10 0.64 -11.92 2.24
N ARG A 11 1.02 -12.92 1.44
CA ARG A 11 0.11 -13.51 0.45
C ARG A 11 -1.06 -14.21 1.14
N GLY A 12 -2.25 -14.03 0.58
CA GLY A 12 -3.47 -14.59 1.15
C GLY A 12 -3.87 -14.00 2.51
N ASN A 13 -3.22 -12.91 2.95
CA ASN A 13 -3.58 -12.23 4.20
C ASN A 13 -4.70 -11.21 3.93
N PRO A 14 -5.95 -11.45 4.38
CA PRO A 14 -7.07 -10.55 4.14
C PRO A 14 -7.04 -9.28 5.01
N GLY A 15 -6.04 -9.15 5.90
CA GLY A 15 -5.91 -8.07 6.87
C GLY A 15 -6.30 -8.49 8.29
N GLY A 16 -6.80 -7.54 9.08
CA GLY A 16 -7.07 -7.73 10.50
C GLY A 16 -6.94 -6.43 11.29
N GLN A 17 -6.55 -6.51 12.56
CA GLN A 17 -6.46 -5.34 13.43
C GLN A 17 -5.41 -4.32 12.92
N VAL A 18 -5.88 -3.12 12.54
CA VAL A 18 -5.05 -2.01 12.05
C VAL A 18 -3.93 -1.66 13.03
N ARG A 19 -4.22 -1.69 14.35
CA ARG A 19 -3.24 -1.41 15.41
C ARG A 19 -2.02 -2.33 15.34
N LEU A 20 -2.20 -3.61 15.02
CA LEU A 20 -1.10 -4.58 14.93
C LEU A 20 -0.24 -4.32 13.69
N GLY A 21 -0.87 -4.05 12.54
CA GLY A 21 -0.16 -3.66 11.33
C GLY A 21 0.71 -2.41 11.55
N ARG A 22 0.18 -1.42 12.27
CA ARG A 22 0.90 -0.21 12.69
C ARG A 22 2.10 -0.52 13.59
N GLN A 23 1.88 -1.30 14.64
CA GLN A 23 2.95 -1.65 15.58
C GLN A 23 4.08 -2.40 14.87
N LEU A 24 3.73 -3.31 13.95
CA LEU A 24 4.71 -4.00 13.13
C LEU A 24 5.49 -3.03 12.23
N LEU A 25 4.79 -2.11 11.55
CA LEU A 25 5.44 -1.12 10.68
C LEU A 25 6.42 -0.24 11.46
N ASN A 26 6.02 0.30 12.61
CA ASN A 26 6.90 1.10 13.46
C ASN A 26 8.04 0.28 14.09
N PHE A 27 7.81 -0.99 14.38
CA PHE A 27 8.85 -1.86 14.93
C PHE A 27 9.94 -2.15 13.91
N ILE A 28 9.56 -2.42 12.65
CA ILE A 28 10.51 -2.71 11.57
C ILE A 28 11.15 -1.42 11.03
N PHE A 29 10.37 -0.35 10.94
CA PHE A 29 10.78 0.94 10.39
C PHE A 29 10.47 2.06 11.40
N PRO A 30 11.28 2.22 12.47
CA PRO A 30 11.03 3.22 13.52
C PRO A 30 11.08 4.66 13.01
N ASN A 31 11.68 4.89 11.84
CA ASN A 31 11.76 6.19 11.18
C ASN A 31 10.63 6.43 10.17
N VAL A 32 9.59 5.59 10.15
CA VAL A 32 8.39 5.88 9.35
C VAL A 32 7.77 7.18 9.87
N GLY A 33 8.00 8.26 9.12
CA GLY A 33 7.47 9.58 9.43
C GLY A 33 5.93 9.61 9.48
N HIS A 34 5.40 10.64 10.13
CA HIS A 34 3.96 10.87 10.23
C HIS A 34 3.33 11.29 8.88
N PRO A 35 2.07 10.92 8.61
CA PRO A 35 1.22 10.09 9.46
C PRO A 35 1.42 8.58 9.21
N VAL A 36 1.26 7.79 10.28
CA VAL A 36 1.19 6.32 10.22
C VAL A 36 -0.25 5.84 10.00
N HIS A 37 -1.22 6.71 10.26
CA HIS A 37 -2.62 6.49 9.92
C HIS A 37 -2.96 7.27 8.65
N GLN A 38 -3.59 6.60 7.70
CA GLN A 38 -4.27 7.31 6.63
C GLN A 38 -5.45 8.08 7.19
N ILE A 39 -5.70 9.25 6.62
CA ILE A 39 -7.01 9.84 6.77
C ILE A 39 -7.96 9.01 5.90
N VAL A 40 -9.10 8.65 6.45
CA VAL A 40 -10.10 7.84 5.76
C VAL A 40 -11.29 8.73 5.44
N ASP A 41 -11.94 8.55 4.30
CA ASP A 41 -13.15 9.27 3.92
C ASP A 41 -14.17 8.28 3.35
N GLU A 42 -15.44 8.62 3.47
CA GLU A 42 -16.52 7.77 2.99
C GLU A 42 -16.78 8.01 1.50
N THR A 43 -16.96 6.93 0.75
CA THR A 43 -17.27 7.05 -0.68
C THR A 43 -18.66 7.68 -0.83
N LYS A 44 -18.83 8.74 -1.63
CA LYS A 44 -20.16 9.34 -1.79
C LYS A 44 -21.05 8.39 -2.59
N SER A 45 -22.07 7.85 -1.95
CA SER A 45 -23.12 7.04 -2.55
C SER A 45 -24.38 7.11 -1.70
N ILE A 46 -25.53 6.75 -2.27
CA ILE A 46 -26.80 6.70 -1.54
C ILE A 46 -26.73 5.77 -0.33
N VAL A 47 -26.08 4.62 -0.48
CA VAL A 47 -25.94 3.63 0.60
C VAL A 47 -25.06 4.18 1.72
N ASN A 48 -24.00 4.88 1.36
CA ASN A 48 -23.07 5.46 2.31
C ASN A 48 -23.65 6.72 3.01
N GLU A 49 -24.56 7.45 2.38
CA GLU A 49 -25.33 8.51 3.03
C GLU A 49 -26.15 7.96 4.22
N ALA A 50 -26.77 6.78 4.04
CA ALA A 50 -27.45 6.11 5.15
C ALA A 50 -26.48 5.68 6.26
N LEU A 51 -25.29 5.18 5.90
CA LEU A 51 -24.25 4.81 6.88
C LEU A 51 -23.69 6.02 7.63
N ALA A 52 -23.56 7.16 6.95
CA ALA A 52 -23.15 8.41 7.57
C ALA A 52 -24.19 8.87 8.61
N ASN A 53 -25.49 8.81 8.30
CA ASN A 53 -26.56 9.13 9.25
C ASN A 53 -26.54 8.18 10.47
N ILE A 54 -26.28 6.89 10.25
CA ILE A 54 -26.10 5.92 11.35
C ILE A 54 -24.96 6.35 12.28
N THR A 55 -23.81 6.61 11.68
CA THR A 55 -22.61 7.03 12.42
C THR A 55 -22.83 8.33 13.19
N LEU A 56 -23.55 9.29 12.58
CA LEU A 56 -23.90 10.56 13.22
C LEU A 56 -24.77 10.33 14.45
N TYR A 57 -25.88 9.59 14.31
CA TYR A 57 -26.80 9.32 15.42
C TYR A 57 -26.09 8.59 16.57
N GLU A 58 -25.28 7.56 16.27
CA GLU A 58 -24.50 6.84 17.27
C GLU A 58 -23.50 7.75 17.99
N SER A 59 -22.82 8.64 17.25
CA SER A 59 -21.88 9.60 17.85
C SER A 59 -22.56 10.63 18.76
N GLU A 60 -23.86 10.86 18.60
CA GLU A 60 -24.62 11.80 19.43
C GLU A 60 -25.23 11.13 20.66
N HIS A 61 -25.71 9.90 20.53
CA HIS A 61 -26.49 9.22 21.57
C HIS A 61 -25.69 8.12 22.32
N PHE A 62 -24.64 7.57 21.70
CA PHE A 62 -23.87 6.42 22.20
C PHE A 62 -22.36 6.64 22.12
N GLN A 63 -21.88 7.78 22.62
CA GLN A 63 -20.46 8.19 22.51
C GLN A 63 -19.46 7.17 23.07
N ASP A 64 -19.83 6.42 24.11
CA ASP A 64 -18.96 5.43 24.75
C ASP A 64 -18.78 4.15 23.88
N GLU A 65 -19.65 3.94 22.90
CA GLU A 65 -19.67 2.76 22.03
C GLU A 65 -19.34 3.10 20.56
N ALA A 66 -19.54 4.36 20.17
CA ALA A 66 -19.38 4.82 18.79
C ALA A 66 -17.91 5.01 18.38
N GLN A 67 -17.63 4.79 17.08
CA GLN A 67 -16.38 5.24 16.48
C GLN A 67 -16.46 6.74 16.17
N LEU A 68 -15.69 7.55 16.90
CA LEU A 68 -15.71 8.99 16.76
C LEU A 68 -14.65 9.48 15.75
N PRO A 69 -15.04 10.15 14.65
CA PRO A 69 -14.08 10.82 13.78
C PRO A 69 -13.43 12.00 14.52
N LEU A 70 -12.11 12.12 14.38
CA LEU A 70 -11.33 13.21 14.97
C LEU A 70 -10.68 14.02 13.85
N GLU A 71 -10.65 15.34 14.01
CA GLU A 71 -9.78 16.16 13.17
C GLU A 71 -8.35 16.12 13.71
N LEU A 72 -7.38 15.90 12.82
CA LEU A 72 -6.01 15.60 13.24
C LEU A 72 -5.27 16.83 13.77
N ASP A 73 -5.61 18.02 13.29
CA ASP A 73 -4.90 19.26 13.63
C ASP A 73 -5.20 19.72 15.06
N TYR A 74 -6.44 19.54 15.52
CA TYR A 74 -6.90 19.99 16.83
C TYR A 74 -7.37 18.87 17.76
N MET A 75 -7.39 17.62 17.29
CA MET A 75 -7.71 16.42 18.09
C MET A 75 -9.09 16.44 18.76
N GLU A 76 -10.06 17.14 18.17
CA GLU A 76 -11.46 17.18 18.65
C GLU A 76 -12.36 16.32 17.76
N ILE A 77 -13.50 15.90 18.33
CA ILE A 77 -14.54 15.15 17.62
C ILE A 77 -15.09 16.02 16.49
N ASP A 78 -14.94 15.53 15.27
CA ASP A 78 -15.46 16.20 14.10
C ASP A 78 -16.76 15.53 13.65
N LYS A 79 -17.87 16.01 14.22
CA LYS A 79 -19.21 15.49 13.91
C LYS A 79 -19.58 15.60 12.44
N LEU A 80 -18.97 16.51 11.68
CA LEU A 80 -19.33 16.73 10.28
C LEU A 80 -18.33 16.05 9.32
N PHE A 81 -17.42 15.23 9.81
CA PHE A 81 -16.34 14.62 9.04
C PHE A 81 -16.79 14.02 7.70
N TYR A 82 -17.81 13.17 7.72
CA TYR A 82 -18.33 12.50 6.52
C TYR A 82 -19.25 13.39 5.66
N SER A 83 -19.75 14.52 6.18
CA SER A 83 -20.70 15.41 5.48
C SER A 83 -20.05 16.64 4.84
N ARG A 84 -18.87 17.11 5.33
CA ARG A 84 -18.20 18.35 4.88
C ARG A 84 -17.67 18.33 3.44
N GLY A 85 -17.43 17.16 2.84
CA GLY A 85 -17.28 17.00 1.39
C GLY A 85 -16.16 17.75 0.67
N ASN A 86 -15.05 18.09 1.34
CA ASN A 86 -14.06 19.04 0.80
C ASN A 86 -12.84 18.45 0.07
N ARG A 87 -12.68 17.12 0.01
CA ARG A 87 -11.49 16.51 -0.59
C ARG A 87 -11.70 16.12 -2.05
N LYS A 88 -10.83 16.64 -2.93
CA LYS A 88 -10.81 16.29 -4.35
C LYS A 88 -10.33 14.85 -4.50
N ARG A 89 -11.06 14.07 -5.30
CA ARG A 89 -10.79 12.64 -5.53
C ARG A 89 -10.23 12.47 -6.92
N THR A 90 -9.03 11.94 -7.04
CA THR A 90 -8.50 11.48 -8.33
C THR A 90 -8.32 9.97 -8.30
N THR A 91 -8.99 9.28 -9.20
CA THR A 91 -8.81 7.84 -9.43
C THR A 91 -8.08 7.64 -10.76
N GLN A 92 -7.15 6.70 -10.79
CA GLN A 92 -6.55 6.20 -12.02
C GLN A 92 -6.44 4.68 -11.89
N SER A 93 -7.14 3.92 -12.73
CA SER A 93 -6.83 2.51 -12.91
C SER A 93 -7.15 2.09 -14.34
N GLU A 94 -6.13 1.64 -15.06
CA GLU A 94 -6.26 0.88 -16.30
C GLU A 94 -5.60 -0.49 -16.05
N ASP A 95 -6.25 -1.56 -16.49
CA ASP A 95 -5.78 -2.95 -16.61
C ASP A 95 -4.83 -3.48 -15.50
N LYS A 96 -5.42 -3.99 -14.41
CA LYS A 96 -4.67 -4.55 -13.27
C LYS A 96 -5.19 -5.88 -12.75
N LYS A 97 -4.29 -6.65 -12.12
CA LYS A 97 -4.62 -7.79 -11.26
C LYS A 97 -4.30 -7.47 -9.80
N ASN A 98 -5.25 -7.79 -8.94
CA ASN A 98 -5.12 -7.59 -7.50
C ASN A 98 -4.69 -8.88 -6.82
N GLY A 99 -3.79 -8.76 -5.85
CA GLY A 99 -3.53 -9.83 -4.88
C GLY A 99 -4.65 -9.98 -3.85
N ALA A 100 -4.66 -11.10 -3.12
CA ALA A 100 -5.59 -11.35 -2.00
C ALA A 100 -5.25 -10.55 -0.71
N CYS A 101 -4.29 -9.61 -0.79
CA CYS A 101 -3.89 -8.74 0.30
C CYS A 101 -4.86 -7.56 0.39
N ALA A 102 -5.66 -7.51 1.46
CA ALA A 102 -6.68 -6.49 1.67
C ALA A 102 -6.58 -5.89 3.07
N SER A 103 -7.32 -4.80 3.33
CA SER A 103 -7.38 -4.14 4.64
C SER A 103 -5.96 -3.83 5.18
N THR A 104 -5.67 -4.14 6.45
CA THR A 104 -4.38 -3.91 7.10
C THR A 104 -3.18 -4.49 6.34
N CYS A 105 -3.34 -5.61 5.62
CA CYS A 105 -2.29 -6.14 4.75
C CYS A 105 -1.95 -5.13 3.65
N SER A 106 -2.97 -4.67 2.92
CA SER A 106 -2.77 -3.71 1.84
C SER A 106 -2.28 -2.36 2.37
N GLN A 107 -2.72 -1.90 3.55
CA GLN A 107 -2.16 -0.70 4.20
C GLN A 107 -0.66 -0.86 4.42
N PHE A 108 -0.23 -1.98 5.00
CA PHE A 108 1.18 -2.27 5.24
C PHE A 108 1.96 -2.23 3.92
N VAL A 109 1.52 -2.96 2.89
CA VAL A 109 2.26 -3.00 1.61
C VAL A 109 2.24 -1.66 0.88
N LYS A 110 1.11 -0.92 0.90
CA LYS A 110 1.04 0.44 0.34
C LYS A 110 1.99 1.38 1.08
N HIS A 111 2.11 1.30 2.41
CA HIS A 111 3.11 2.04 3.18
C HIS A 111 4.53 1.72 2.73
N ILE A 112 4.86 0.42 2.61
CA ILE A 112 6.18 -0.02 2.11
C ILE A 112 6.45 0.59 0.73
N GLY A 113 5.49 0.53 -0.18
CA GLY A 113 5.67 0.99 -1.56
C GLY A 113 5.74 2.52 -1.69
N VAL A 114 4.78 3.26 -1.13
CA VAL A 114 4.74 4.73 -1.31
C VAL A 114 5.80 5.48 -0.50
N LYS A 115 6.24 4.91 0.63
CA LYS A 115 7.35 5.47 1.42
C LYS A 115 8.68 4.82 1.08
N HIS A 116 8.70 3.90 0.11
CA HIS A 116 9.89 3.15 -0.32
C HIS A 116 10.63 2.52 0.87
N LEU A 117 9.96 1.82 1.77
CA LEU A 117 10.55 1.26 3.00
C LEU A 117 11.27 -0.09 2.77
N GLY A 118 10.89 -0.79 1.70
CA GLY A 118 11.37 -2.11 1.35
C GLY A 118 10.90 -2.53 -0.04
N ARG A 119 11.39 -3.67 -0.53
CA ARG A 119 10.98 -4.22 -1.83
C ARG A 119 9.64 -4.94 -1.73
N ILE A 120 8.79 -4.73 -2.73
CA ILE A 120 7.55 -5.45 -2.93
C ILE A 120 7.77 -6.47 -4.05
N VAL A 121 7.50 -7.74 -3.75
CA VAL A 121 7.53 -8.81 -4.75
C VAL A 121 6.11 -9.25 -5.07
N GLY A 122 5.73 -9.13 -6.33
CA GLY A 122 4.46 -9.62 -6.84
C GLY A 122 4.56 -11.11 -7.14
N VAL A 123 3.81 -11.94 -6.44
CA VAL A 123 3.79 -13.40 -6.68
C VAL A 123 2.42 -13.79 -7.22
N GLY A 124 2.39 -14.50 -8.34
CA GLY A 124 1.14 -14.99 -8.93
C GLY A 124 1.39 -16.00 -10.03
N ALA A 125 0.31 -16.61 -10.52
CA ALA A 125 0.40 -17.51 -11.66
C ALA A 125 0.82 -16.73 -12.93
N PRO A 126 1.62 -17.34 -13.83
CA PRO A 126 1.88 -16.80 -15.16
C PRO A 126 0.61 -16.33 -15.84
N TYR A 127 0.67 -15.15 -16.45
CA TYR A 127 -0.41 -14.66 -17.30
C TYR A 127 0.05 -14.55 -18.74
N PRO A 128 -0.05 -15.64 -19.52
CA PRO A 128 0.55 -15.71 -20.85
C PRO A 128 -0.14 -14.79 -21.89
N VAL A 129 -1.36 -14.36 -21.61
CA VAL A 129 -2.17 -13.51 -22.52
C VAL A 129 -1.70 -12.06 -22.51
N ASP A 130 -1.29 -11.55 -21.35
CA ASP A 130 -0.81 -10.18 -21.22
C ASP A 130 0.34 -10.15 -20.20
N ARG A 131 1.57 -10.01 -20.72
CA ARG A 131 2.78 -9.92 -19.91
C ARG A 131 3.00 -8.51 -19.34
N ASP A 132 2.27 -7.52 -19.85
CA ASP A 132 2.36 -6.12 -19.43
C ASP A 132 1.30 -5.73 -18.40
N ILE A 133 0.35 -6.62 -18.09
CA ILE A 133 -0.68 -6.38 -17.07
C ILE A 133 -0.06 -5.88 -15.77
N ARG A 134 -0.61 -4.85 -15.11
CA ARG A 134 -0.05 -4.32 -13.86
C ARG A 134 -0.44 -5.16 -12.63
N PHE A 135 0.45 -5.25 -11.64
CA PHE A 135 0.21 -5.96 -10.39
C PHE A 135 -0.02 -4.93 -9.29
N ASP A 136 -1.16 -5.01 -8.60
CA ASP A 136 -1.47 -4.10 -7.50
C ASP A 136 -1.70 -4.86 -6.18
N VAL A 137 -1.23 -4.25 -5.10
CA VAL A 137 -1.17 -4.81 -3.74
C VAL A 137 -2.45 -4.61 -2.92
N GLY A 138 -3.52 -4.06 -3.50
CA GLY A 138 -4.83 -4.12 -2.88
C GLY A 138 -5.87 -3.16 -3.42
N MET A 139 -7.11 -3.67 -3.52
CA MET A 139 -8.34 -2.89 -3.46
C MET A 139 -8.94 -3.10 -2.06
N ALA A 140 -9.47 -2.06 -1.42
CA ALA A 140 -9.94 -2.01 -0.02
C ALA A 140 -8.84 -1.85 1.04
N THR A 141 -8.08 -0.75 0.95
CA THR A 141 -7.06 -0.37 1.94
C THR A 141 -7.67 0.11 3.26
N SER A 142 -8.83 0.75 3.22
CA SER A 142 -9.32 1.54 4.35
C SER A 142 -10.73 1.18 4.79
N GLY A 143 -11.38 0.29 4.05
CA GLY A 143 -12.77 -0.03 4.25
C GLY A 143 -13.01 -1.15 5.23
N SER A 144 -13.95 -0.89 6.13
CA SER A 144 -14.93 -1.89 6.52
C SER A 144 -15.59 -2.43 5.25
N VAL A 145 -15.65 -3.76 5.12
CA VAL A 145 -16.34 -4.40 4.01
C VAL A 145 -17.81 -4.45 4.35
N TYR A 146 -18.62 -3.65 3.67
CA TYR A 146 -20.08 -3.78 3.71
C TYR A 146 -20.51 -4.79 2.68
N ASN A 147 -21.58 -5.51 2.98
CA ASN A 147 -22.20 -6.45 2.08
C ASN A 147 -23.69 -6.14 1.91
N TYR A 148 -24.29 -6.78 0.91
CA TYR A 148 -25.70 -6.53 0.61
C TYR A 148 -26.61 -6.86 1.80
N LYS A 149 -26.28 -7.88 2.62
CA LYS A 149 -27.12 -8.30 3.76
C LYS A 149 -27.21 -7.19 4.79
N SER A 150 -26.08 -6.58 5.16
CA SER A 150 -26.04 -5.43 6.06
C SER A 150 -26.86 -4.25 5.54
N VAL A 151 -26.85 -4.00 4.22
CA VAL A 151 -27.70 -2.95 3.62
C VAL A 151 -29.20 -3.31 3.67
N GLN A 152 -29.55 -4.58 3.49
CA GLN A 152 -30.93 -5.01 3.64
C GLN A 152 -31.39 -4.99 5.11
N GLU A 153 -30.50 -5.22 6.07
CA GLU A 153 -30.79 -5.03 7.49
C GLU A 153 -31.13 -3.58 7.81
N ILE A 154 -30.32 -2.62 7.33
CA ILE A 154 -30.60 -1.18 7.47
C ILE A 154 -31.98 -0.82 6.89
N ARG A 155 -32.30 -1.42 5.74
CA ARG A 155 -33.57 -1.14 5.05
C ARG A 155 -34.80 -1.73 5.75
N LEU A 156 -34.70 -2.93 6.32
CA LEU A 156 -35.86 -3.70 6.75
C LEU A 156 -36.09 -3.70 8.27
N ASN A 157 -35.09 -3.32 9.06
CA ASN A 157 -35.15 -3.39 10.51
C ASN A 157 -35.57 -2.05 11.12
N GLU A 158 -36.65 -2.06 11.89
CA GLU A 158 -37.23 -0.91 12.61
C GLU A 158 -36.25 -0.23 13.57
N ILE A 159 -35.20 -0.93 14.03
CA ILE A 159 -34.12 -0.32 14.84
C ILE A 159 -33.54 0.91 14.15
N TYR A 160 -33.55 0.97 12.81
CA TYR A 160 -33.01 2.09 12.05
C TYR A 160 -34.01 3.24 11.78
N ASP A 161 -35.22 3.21 12.35
CA ASP A 161 -36.26 4.23 12.12
C ASP A 161 -35.82 5.62 12.64
N ASP A 162 -35.10 5.67 13.75
CA ASP A 162 -34.66 6.91 14.40
C ASP A 162 -33.46 7.60 13.72
N TYR A 163 -32.87 6.97 12.70
CA TYR A 163 -31.62 7.38 12.09
C TYR A 163 -31.78 8.31 10.87
N GLU A 164 -32.98 8.87 10.64
CA GLU A 164 -33.30 9.75 9.51
C GLU A 164 -32.87 9.19 8.13
N ILE A 165 -32.98 7.87 7.95
CA ILE A 165 -32.56 7.19 6.73
C ILE A 165 -33.70 7.17 5.70
N ASN A 166 -33.43 7.62 4.47
CA ASN A 166 -34.37 7.46 3.36
C ASN A 166 -34.30 6.03 2.78
N ARG A 167 -35.14 5.13 3.30
CA ARG A 167 -35.20 3.71 2.90
C ARG A 167 -35.56 3.49 1.44
N ASP A 168 -36.33 4.39 0.83
CA ASP A 168 -36.74 4.27 -0.58
C ASP A 168 -35.57 4.42 -1.55
N LYS A 169 -34.51 5.11 -1.11
CA LYS A 169 -33.27 5.23 -1.89
C LYS A 169 -32.36 4.01 -1.73
N ILE A 170 -32.52 3.20 -0.69
CA ILE A 170 -31.67 2.02 -0.47
C ILE A 170 -32.02 0.93 -1.50
N PRO A 171 -31.03 0.31 -2.19
CA PRO A 171 -31.29 -0.72 -3.19
C PRO A 171 -32.19 -1.87 -2.71
N ASN A 172 -33.04 -2.38 -3.60
CA ASN A 172 -33.84 -3.59 -3.36
C ASN A 172 -32.95 -4.84 -3.26
N LYS A 173 -33.52 -5.93 -2.72
CA LYS A 173 -32.89 -7.26 -2.76
C LYS A 173 -32.57 -7.65 -4.21
N PHE A 174 -31.45 -8.37 -4.40
CA PHE A 174 -31.14 -8.96 -5.69
C PHE A 174 -32.26 -9.91 -6.14
N TYR A 175 -32.59 -9.88 -7.44
CA TYR A 175 -33.60 -10.77 -8.02
C TYR A 175 -33.24 -12.25 -7.88
N ARG A 176 -31.94 -12.57 -7.88
CA ARG A 176 -31.44 -13.95 -7.79
C ARG A 176 -30.99 -14.29 -6.37
N ILE A 177 -31.65 -15.27 -5.77
CA ILE A 177 -31.26 -15.85 -4.47
C ILE A 177 -29.84 -16.43 -4.57
N GLY A 178 -29.02 -16.15 -3.56
CA GLY A 178 -27.61 -16.58 -3.50
C GLY A 178 -26.62 -15.61 -4.14
N THR A 179 -27.07 -14.46 -4.66
CA THR A 179 -26.18 -13.39 -5.09
C THR A 179 -25.69 -12.62 -3.86
N ASP A 180 -24.37 -12.47 -3.74
CA ASP A 180 -23.74 -11.65 -2.70
C ASP A 180 -22.87 -10.57 -3.37
N LEU A 181 -22.85 -9.38 -2.78
CA LEU A 181 -22.05 -8.25 -3.24
C LEU A 181 -21.46 -7.57 -2.01
N SER A 182 -20.16 -7.35 -2.03
CA SER A 182 -19.44 -6.63 -1.00
C SER A 182 -18.60 -5.50 -1.60
N TRP A 183 -18.47 -4.39 -0.88
CA TRP A 183 -17.66 -3.25 -1.29
C TRP A 183 -17.00 -2.57 -0.09
N SER A 184 -15.95 -1.80 -0.39
CA SER A 184 -15.33 -0.88 0.56
C SER A 184 -16.17 0.39 0.61
N ASN A 185 -16.83 0.69 1.73
CA ASN A 185 -17.58 1.96 1.83
C ASN A 185 -16.64 3.16 2.07
N LYS A 186 -15.45 2.92 2.62
CA LYS A 186 -14.44 3.94 2.87
C LYS A 186 -13.24 3.84 1.92
N GLY A 187 -12.58 4.97 1.70
CA GLY A 187 -11.31 5.08 1.01
C GLY A 187 -10.29 5.83 1.85
N GLY A 188 -9.02 5.46 1.78
CA GLY A 188 -7.95 6.07 2.57
C GLY A 188 -7.01 6.86 1.70
N TYR A 189 -6.60 8.01 2.22
CA TYR A 189 -5.67 8.88 1.55
C TYR A 189 -4.23 8.39 1.71
N GLY A 190 -3.37 8.81 0.77
CA GLY A 190 -1.97 8.46 0.78
C GLY A 190 -1.20 8.97 2.00
N PHE A 191 -0.04 8.36 2.22
CA PHE A 191 0.77 8.55 3.43
C PHE A 191 1.93 9.54 3.26
N THR A 192 2.03 10.19 2.10
CA THR A 192 3.08 11.16 1.75
C THR A 192 2.43 12.43 1.20
N ASP A 193 3.14 13.55 1.23
CA ASP A 193 2.67 14.81 0.65
C ASP A 193 2.19 14.62 -0.80
N GLU A 194 2.94 13.87 -1.59
CA GLU A 194 2.65 13.61 -3.02
C GLU A 194 1.41 12.71 -3.23
N SER A 195 1.01 11.94 -2.21
CA SER A 195 -0.12 11.01 -2.29
C SER A 195 -1.30 11.39 -1.39
N SER A 196 -1.18 12.50 -0.66
CA SER A 196 -2.14 12.96 0.35
C SER A 196 -3.55 13.22 -0.22
N ASP A 197 -3.65 13.60 -1.49
CA ASP A 197 -4.93 13.79 -2.19
C ASP A 197 -5.39 12.55 -2.99
N GLN A 198 -4.63 11.45 -2.96
CA GLN A 198 -4.92 10.23 -3.71
C GLN A 198 -5.57 9.17 -2.82
N LEU A 199 -6.65 8.56 -3.30
CA LEU A 199 -7.26 7.40 -2.65
C LEU A 199 -6.44 6.14 -2.95
N LEU A 200 -5.89 5.52 -1.90
CA LEU A 200 -4.99 4.36 -1.99
C LEU A 200 -5.67 3.11 -2.53
N GLU A 201 -6.99 2.98 -2.37
CA GLU A 201 -7.80 1.91 -2.99
C GLU A 201 -7.67 1.90 -4.52
N TYR A 202 -7.45 3.08 -5.10
CA TYR A 202 -7.36 3.28 -6.54
C TYR A 202 -5.94 3.60 -6.99
N LYS A 203 -5.07 4.11 -6.11
CA LYS A 203 -3.66 4.31 -6.42
C LYS A 203 -2.97 2.96 -6.62
N ILE A 204 -2.53 2.67 -7.84
CA ILE A 204 -1.72 1.49 -8.10
C ILE A 204 -0.34 1.67 -7.46
N VAL A 205 0.08 0.69 -6.66
CA VAL A 205 1.44 0.60 -6.14
C VAL A 205 1.99 -0.73 -6.64
N ASP A 206 2.74 -0.67 -7.74
CA ASP A 206 3.27 -1.88 -8.36
C ASP A 206 4.37 -2.50 -7.52
N ALA A 207 4.46 -3.82 -7.62
CA ALA A 207 5.64 -4.55 -7.18
C ALA A 207 6.90 -4.08 -7.91
N ASP A 208 8.04 -4.18 -7.24
CA ASP A 208 9.34 -3.87 -7.83
C ASP A 208 9.69 -4.90 -8.92
N PHE A 209 9.45 -6.16 -8.62
CA PHE A 209 9.56 -7.26 -9.58
C PHE A 209 8.53 -8.35 -9.28
N ARG A 210 8.38 -9.26 -10.25
CA ARG A 210 7.40 -10.34 -10.19
C ARG A 210 8.07 -11.69 -10.27
N VAL A 211 7.46 -12.63 -9.57
CA VAL A 211 7.82 -14.05 -9.61
C VAL A 211 6.57 -14.79 -10.02
N GLU A 212 6.64 -15.42 -11.19
CA GLU A 212 5.59 -16.29 -11.66
C GLU A 212 5.73 -17.65 -10.97
N TYR A 213 4.74 -18.00 -10.14
CA TYR A 213 4.76 -19.21 -9.34
C TYR A 213 3.36 -19.79 -9.24
N TYR A 214 3.21 -21.06 -9.60
CA TYR A 214 1.97 -21.80 -9.42
C TYR A 214 1.89 -22.36 -7.99
N PRO A 215 0.91 -21.94 -7.18
CA PRO A 215 0.84 -22.32 -5.77
C PRO A 215 0.30 -23.73 -5.50
N TYR A 216 -0.01 -24.52 -6.54
CA TYR A 216 -0.60 -25.85 -6.39
C TYR A 216 0.25 -26.91 -7.10
N ASN A 217 0.98 -27.67 -6.31
CA ASN A 217 1.52 -28.96 -6.72
C ASN A 217 1.26 -29.98 -5.62
N ASP A 218 0.21 -30.79 -5.78
CA ASP A 218 -0.23 -31.80 -4.81
C ASP A 218 0.84 -32.88 -4.51
N SER A 219 1.91 -32.91 -5.29
CA SER A 219 3.02 -33.88 -5.16
C SER A 219 4.07 -33.50 -4.12
N ILE A 220 4.02 -32.28 -3.55
CA ILE A 220 5.00 -31.80 -2.56
C ILE A 220 4.31 -31.17 -1.35
N SER A 221 4.96 -31.21 -0.19
CA SER A 221 4.38 -30.65 1.04
C SER A 221 4.25 -29.13 0.96
N VAL A 222 3.27 -28.56 1.69
CA VAL A 222 3.05 -27.11 1.77
C VAL A 222 4.30 -26.36 2.21
N GLU A 223 5.10 -26.96 3.09
CA GLU A 223 6.36 -26.39 3.57
C GLU A 223 7.43 -26.36 2.47
N GLN A 224 7.58 -27.45 1.72
CA GLN A 224 8.52 -27.52 0.58
C GLN A 224 8.12 -26.53 -0.53
N GLN A 225 6.83 -26.39 -0.81
CA GLN A 225 6.32 -25.37 -1.75
C GLN A 225 6.74 -23.97 -1.29
N ARG A 226 6.56 -23.66 -0.01
CA ARG A 226 6.91 -22.35 0.57
C ARG A 226 8.40 -22.06 0.47
N PHE A 227 9.26 -23.03 0.81
CA PHE A 227 10.71 -22.88 0.67
C PHE A 227 11.12 -22.68 -0.80
N SER A 228 10.56 -23.47 -1.71
CA SER A 228 10.87 -23.37 -3.14
C SER A 228 10.49 -22.01 -3.71
N LEU A 229 9.35 -21.46 -3.29
CA LEU A 229 8.98 -20.11 -3.68
C LEU A 229 9.97 -19.07 -3.16
N TYR A 230 10.33 -19.12 -1.88
CA TYR A 230 11.25 -18.12 -1.32
C TYR A 230 12.61 -18.19 -1.98
N ASP A 231 13.08 -19.38 -2.32
CA ASP A 231 14.30 -19.57 -3.11
C ASP A 231 14.18 -18.94 -4.50
N GLU A 232 13.06 -19.16 -5.20
CA GLU A 232 12.80 -18.55 -6.51
C GLU A 232 12.75 -17.01 -6.44
N VAL A 233 12.15 -16.45 -5.38
CA VAL A 233 12.15 -15.00 -5.13
C VAL A 233 13.58 -14.48 -4.96
N LEU A 234 14.40 -15.15 -4.15
CA LEU A 234 15.78 -14.74 -3.90
C LEU A 234 16.65 -14.89 -5.14
N LYS A 235 16.45 -15.94 -5.92
CA LYS A 235 17.14 -16.17 -7.19
C LYS A 235 16.77 -15.09 -8.21
N ARG A 236 15.49 -14.78 -8.36
CA ARG A 236 15.02 -13.74 -9.29
C ARG A 236 15.54 -12.36 -8.90
N GLU A 237 15.50 -12.04 -7.62
CA GLU A 237 16.10 -10.82 -7.09
C GLU A 237 17.59 -10.76 -7.44
N LYS A 238 18.32 -11.85 -7.23
CA LYS A 238 19.74 -11.95 -7.57
C LYS A 238 19.97 -11.74 -9.07
N GLU A 239 19.22 -12.41 -9.95
CA GLU A 239 19.33 -12.23 -11.42
C GLU A 239 19.10 -10.78 -11.87
N LEU A 240 18.22 -10.04 -11.20
CA LEU A 240 17.94 -8.64 -11.53
C LEU A 240 19.07 -7.70 -11.09
N LEU A 241 19.85 -8.08 -10.08
CA LEU A 241 20.85 -7.23 -9.42
C LEU A 241 22.30 -7.66 -9.70
N ASP A 242 22.53 -8.93 -10.08
CA ASP A 242 23.85 -9.48 -10.38
C ASP A 242 24.34 -9.12 -11.77
N ALA A 243 25.60 -8.71 -11.81
CA ALA A 243 26.31 -8.12 -12.93
C ALA A 243 27.39 -9.08 -13.48
N ASP A 244 27.05 -10.31 -13.88
CA ASP A 244 28.00 -11.23 -14.53
C ASP A 244 28.34 -10.86 -16.00
N THR A 245 28.28 -9.56 -16.32
CA THR A 245 29.03 -8.97 -17.44
C THR A 245 30.19 -8.15 -16.85
N PRO A 246 31.41 -8.22 -17.42
CA PRO A 246 32.61 -7.67 -16.80
C PRO A 246 32.61 -6.14 -16.75
N SER A 247 31.99 -5.60 -15.69
CA SER A 247 32.11 -4.28 -15.02
C SER A 247 31.94 -2.96 -15.81
N PRO A 248 31.39 -1.89 -15.19
CA PRO A 248 30.84 -1.77 -13.82
C PRO A 248 29.33 -1.41 -13.80
N PRO A 249 28.65 -1.31 -12.63
CA PRO A 249 28.66 -2.09 -11.41
C PRO A 249 27.21 -2.54 -11.04
N ILE A 250 27.00 -2.92 -9.78
CA ILE A 250 25.74 -3.38 -9.16
C ILE A 250 24.59 -2.40 -9.45
N LYS A 251 23.48 -2.94 -9.93
CA LYS A 251 22.34 -2.19 -10.44
C LYS A 251 21.23 -2.12 -9.41
N CYS A 252 20.94 -0.96 -8.83
CA CYS A 252 19.79 -0.84 -7.94
C CYS A 252 18.49 -0.60 -8.70
N LEU A 253 17.38 -0.99 -8.09
CA LEU A 253 16.04 -0.70 -8.60
C LEU A 253 15.69 0.77 -8.41
N SER A 254 14.70 1.27 -9.14
CA SER A 254 14.20 2.64 -8.96
C SER A 254 13.99 2.96 -7.47
N TRP A 255 14.38 4.17 -7.05
CA TRP A 255 14.29 4.69 -5.67
C TRP A 255 15.23 4.09 -4.63
N GLU A 256 16.00 3.05 -4.98
CA GLU A 256 17.10 2.61 -4.14
C GLU A 256 18.31 3.52 -4.31
N VAL A 257 19.19 3.46 -3.34
CA VAL A 257 20.48 4.14 -3.38
C VAL A 257 21.55 3.07 -3.36
N GLU A 258 22.42 3.02 -4.36
CA GLU A 258 23.65 2.23 -4.25
C GLU A 258 24.59 2.97 -3.35
N THR A 259 25.24 2.22 -2.49
CA THR A 259 26.24 2.81 -1.68
C THR A 259 27.58 1.93 -1.93
N ASN A 260 28.87 2.36 -1.94
CA ASN A 260 30.21 1.58 -1.92
C ASN A 260 30.67 0.97 -3.25
N ASN A 261 31.97 1.02 -3.61
CA ASN A 261 33.25 1.43 -2.97
C ASN A 261 33.80 2.70 -3.64
N THR A 262 34.33 3.69 -2.90
CA THR A 262 35.15 4.75 -3.51
C THR A 262 36.51 4.91 -2.82
N GLN A 263 37.54 5.09 -3.65
CA GLN A 263 38.94 5.28 -3.24
C GLN A 263 39.29 6.75 -2.94
N THR A 264 38.35 7.68 -2.71
CA THR A 264 38.69 9.06 -2.30
C THR A 264 37.64 9.70 -1.34
N PRO A 265 37.92 9.76 -0.02
CA PRO A 265 36.90 10.02 1.02
C PRO A 265 36.52 11.49 1.35
N ASN A 266 37.11 12.52 0.73
CA ASN A 266 37.17 13.84 1.40
C ASN A 266 36.15 14.91 0.95
N ASN A 267 35.42 14.78 -0.15
CA ASN A 267 34.58 15.89 -0.65
C ASN A 267 33.12 15.89 -0.16
N CYS A 268 32.66 14.83 0.51
CA CYS A 268 31.25 14.67 0.87
C CYS A 268 30.98 14.53 2.37
N LYS A 269 32.03 14.71 3.20
CA LYS A 269 32.00 14.47 4.65
C LYS A 269 31.85 15.75 5.48
N GLU A 270 32.16 16.92 4.94
CA GLU A 270 32.22 18.17 5.71
C GLU A 270 30.88 18.90 5.82
N SER A 271 29.93 18.69 4.91
CA SER A 271 28.73 19.55 4.82
C SER A 271 27.51 19.07 5.62
N LEU A 272 27.50 17.86 6.17
CA LEU A 272 26.23 17.20 6.58
C LEU A 272 26.23 16.58 7.99
N ARG A 273 27.37 16.56 8.69
CA ARG A 273 27.50 15.85 9.99
C ARG A 273 26.57 16.35 11.11
N ASN A 274 26.03 17.56 10.97
CA ASN A 274 25.16 18.20 11.97
C ASN A 274 23.71 18.35 11.52
N ASP A 275 23.34 17.84 10.34
CA ASP A 275 21.97 17.91 9.84
C ASP A 275 21.29 16.53 9.99
N PRO A 276 20.34 16.35 10.92
CA PRO A 276 19.60 15.11 11.05
C PRO A 276 18.70 14.79 9.82
N TYR A 277 18.54 15.74 8.90
CA TYR A 277 17.86 15.58 7.60
C TYR A 277 18.83 15.29 6.44
N SER A 278 20.12 15.05 6.74
CA SER A 278 21.11 14.68 5.72
C SER A 278 21.04 13.20 5.36
N ILE A 279 20.50 12.93 4.19
CA ILE A 279 20.27 11.57 3.71
C ILE A 279 21.43 11.18 2.79
N TYR A 280 22.08 10.06 3.10
CA TYR A 280 23.23 9.56 2.34
C TYR A 280 22.79 9.05 0.95
N GLY A 281 23.27 9.70 -0.12
CA GLY A 281 23.19 9.28 -1.52
C GLY A 281 22.04 9.87 -2.34
N HIS A 282 22.04 9.68 -3.66
CA HIS A 282 20.92 10.07 -4.53
C HIS A 282 20.10 8.85 -4.94
N PRO A 283 18.76 8.95 -5.02
CA PRO A 283 17.96 7.88 -5.59
C PRO A 283 18.41 7.58 -7.01
N CYS A 284 18.32 6.31 -7.39
CA CYS A 284 18.58 5.80 -8.74
C CYS A 284 17.71 6.41 -9.84
N SER A 285 16.71 7.21 -9.46
CA SER A 285 15.94 8.08 -10.33
C SER A 285 16.17 9.55 -9.95
N VAL A 286 16.30 10.42 -10.95
CA VAL A 286 16.58 11.85 -10.71
C VAL A 286 15.48 12.50 -9.89
N ARG A 287 15.84 13.36 -8.92
CA ARG A 287 14.89 14.18 -8.14
C ARG A 287 13.97 14.97 -9.08
N GLY A 288 12.64 14.82 -8.89
CA GLY A 288 11.62 15.40 -9.78
C GLY A 288 11.14 14.46 -10.90
N SER A 289 11.67 13.24 -10.97
CA SER A 289 11.08 12.16 -11.78
C SER A 289 9.82 11.64 -11.10
N THR A 290 8.77 11.39 -11.88
CA THR A 290 7.57 10.72 -11.36
C THR A 290 7.85 9.23 -11.21
N GLU A 291 7.10 8.56 -10.32
CA GLU A 291 7.15 7.09 -10.17
C GLU A 291 7.03 6.36 -11.51
N ALA A 292 6.18 6.86 -12.41
CA ALA A 292 5.99 6.33 -13.76
C ALA A 292 7.28 6.30 -14.60
N LYS A 293 8.19 7.28 -14.44
CA LYS A 293 9.45 7.31 -15.21
C LYS A 293 10.42 6.20 -14.76
N GLY A 294 10.36 5.83 -13.49
CA GLY A 294 11.16 4.76 -12.89
C GLY A 294 10.62 3.34 -13.11
N ARG A 295 9.55 3.18 -13.90
CA ARG A 295 8.91 1.87 -14.17
C ARG A 295 8.89 1.54 -15.66
N TYR A 296 8.92 0.24 -15.99
CA TYR A 296 8.64 -0.27 -17.34
C TYR A 296 7.13 -0.17 -17.64
N SER A 297 6.73 -0.41 -18.89
CA SER A 297 5.31 -0.45 -19.30
C SER A 297 4.48 -1.41 -18.42
N ASN A 298 5.09 -2.52 -18.02
CA ASN A 298 4.48 -3.53 -17.15
C ASN A 298 4.45 -3.16 -15.66
N GLY A 299 4.84 -1.95 -15.28
CA GLY A 299 4.84 -1.47 -13.89
C GLY A 299 6.00 -1.95 -13.02
N THR A 300 6.85 -2.89 -13.49
CA THR A 300 8.05 -3.29 -12.72
C THR A 300 9.06 -2.15 -12.66
N ALA A 301 9.83 -2.09 -11.56
CA ALA A 301 10.85 -1.07 -11.38
C ALA A 301 11.93 -1.23 -12.45
N LYS A 302 12.29 -0.12 -13.11
CA LYS A 302 13.43 -0.07 -14.01
C LYS A 302 14.71 -0.28 -13.22
N ILE A 303 15.61 -1.00 -13.85
CA ILE A 303 16.99 -1.06 -13.42
C ILE A 303 17.65 0.24 -13.89
N SER A 304 18.24 0.98 -12.96
CA SER A 304 18.79 2.30 -13.23
C SER A 304 20.22 2.28 -13.75
N GLU A 305 20.61 3.35 -14.45
CA GLU A 305 21.98 3.64 -14.88
C GLU A 305 22.61 4.71 -13.98
N TYR A 306 23.91 4.57 -13.73
CA TYR A 306 24.68 5.33 -12.76
C TYR A 306 24.93 6.79 -13.17
N LEU A 307 24.71 7.75 -12.26
CA LEU A 307 25.16 9.14 -12.42
C LEU A 307 26.57 9.30 -11.82
N THR A 308 27.57 9.42 -12.68
CA THR A 308 29.00 9.40 -12.33
C THR A 308 29.53 10.64 -11.61
N ASP A 309 28.73 11.71 -11.52
CA ASP A 309 29.17 13.06 -11.18
C ASP A 309 28.90 13.50 -9.73
N LYS A 310 28.26 12.67 -8.88
CA LYS A 310 27.85 13.02 -7.50
C LYS A 310 28.06 11.85 -6.52
N CYS A 311 28.51 12.11 -5.28
CA CYS A 311 29.08 11.15 -4.29
C CYS A 311 28.23 9.93 -3.83
N ILE A 312 28.89 8.79 -3.47
CA ILE A 312 28.32 7.41 -3.32
C ILE A 312 29.08 6.53 -2.24
N PHE A 313 28.42 5.60 -1.46
CA PHE A 313 28.73 5.07 -0.05
C PHE A 313 27.92 3.91 0.71
N SER A 314 28.20 2.55 0.60
CA SER A 314 27.68 1.08 0.79
C SER A 314 26.28 0.32 0.67
N HIS A 315 25.92 -0.41 -0.43
CA HIS A 315 24.75 -1.29 -0.76
C HIS A 315 23.48 -0.65 -1.36
N CYS A 316 22.73 -1.38 -2.23
CA CYS A 316 21.38 -0.97 -2.65
C CYS A 316 20.45 -0.94 -1.44
N LYS A 317 20.21 0.26 -0.90
CA LYS A 317 19.32 0.48 0.22
C LYS A 317 18.00 1.04 -0.28
N VAL A 318 16.92 0.35 0.08
CA VAL A 318 15.56 0.85 -0.08
C VAL A 318 15.30 1.88 1.02
N GLY A 319 14.65 3.00 0.67
CA GLY A 319 14.27 4.04 1.63
C GLY A 319 15.27 5.17 1.71
N TYR A 320 15.09 6.12 0.80
CA TYR A 320 15.59 7.48 0.95
C TYR A 320 14.56 8.26 1.78
N TYR A 321 14.78 8.36 3.08
CA TYR A 321 13.86 9.07 3.98
C TYR A 321 14.24 10.53 4.02
N ARG A 322 13.30 11.44 3.71
CA ARG A 322 13.38 12.86 4.09
C ARG A 322 13.61 13.03 5.58
#